data_AF-A0A2K6AG03-F1
#
_entry.id   AF-A0A2K6AG03-F1
#
_cell.length_a   1.000
_cell.length_b   1.000
_cell.length_c   1.000
_cell.angle_alpha   90.00
_cell.angle_beta   90.00
_cell.angle_gamma   90.00
#
_symmetry.space_group_name_H-M   'P 1'
#
loop_
_entity.id
_entity.type
_entity.pdbx_description
1 polymer ?
#
loop_
_entity_poly.entity_id
_entity_poly.type
_entity_poly.pdbx_seq_one_letter_code
_entity_poly.pdbx_strand_id
1 'polypeptide(L)'
;MEARLLCTILGVLVVLWAQVAAAMVELDRQKIGGFWREVGVASYQSLVLMAPKRVEGLFLTLNGSNLTVKVAYNSSGSCEIEKIVGSEIDTTGKFAFPGHREIHVLDTDYEGYAILRVSLMWRGRNFHVLKYFTRSLEDEDRLGFWRFRELTADTGLYLAARPGEPRVLGRLGLSPHFAD
;
A
#
# COMPACT_ATOMS: atom_id res chain seq x y z
N MET A 1 10.11 37.79 32.20
CA MET A 1 10.13 37.71 30.72
C MET A 1 10.09 36.26 30.20
N GLU A 2 10.64 35.30 30.94
CA GLU A 2 10.67 33.85 30.64
C GLU A 2 9.31 33.19 30.31
N ALA A 3 8.27 33.44 31.12
CA ALA A 3 6.97 32.75 30.98
C ALA A 3 6.23 33.06 29.67
N ARG A 4 6.42 34.28 29.12
CA ARG A 4 5.80 34.67 27.85
C ARG A 4 6.46 33.96 26.66
N LEU A 5 7.78 33.77 26.73
CA LEU A 5 8.56 33.06 25.71
C LEU A 5 8.17 31.58 25.67
N LEU A 6 8.02 30.95 26.83
CA LEU A 6 7.59 29.55 26.95
C LEU A 6 6.17 29.32 26.40
N CYS A 7 5.21 30.21 26.71
CA CYS A 7 3.87 30.12 26.14
C CYS A 7 3.86 30.31 24.61
N THR A 8 4.70 31.20 24.07
CA THR A 8 4.81 31.39 22.62
C THR A 8 5.40 30.19 21.92
N ILE A 9 6.44 29.55 22.51
CA ILE A 9 7.06 28.35 21.94
C ILE A 9 6.09 27.17 21.99
N LEU A 10 5.38 26.99 23.10
CA LEU A 10 4.39 25.92 23.25
C LEU A 10 3.22 26.09 22.26
N GLY A 11 2.75 27.33 22.07
CA GLY A 11 1.71 27.66 21.08
C GLY A 11 2.15 27.35 19.64
N VAL A 12 3.38 27.70 19.27
CA VAL A 12 3.94 27.36 17.95
C VAL A 12 4.06 25.84 17.78
N LEU A 13 4.50 25.12 18.81
CA LEU A 13 4.60 23.66 18.74
C LEU A 13 3.23 23.01 18.51
N VAL A 14 2.21 23.41 19.27
CA VAL A 14 0.84 22.89 19.13
C VAL A 14 0.27 23.18 17.75
N VAL A 15 0.50 24.39 17.22
CA VAL A 15 0.09 24.73 15.84
C VAL A 15 0.83 23.88 14.81
N LEU A 16 2.14 23.64 15.00
CA LEU A 16 2.92 22.78 14.12
C LEU A 16 2.42 21.33 14.15
N TRP A 17 2.16 20.79 15.34
CA TRP A 17 1.58 19.45 15.52
C TRP A 17 0.19 19.34 14.91
N ALA A 18 -0.65 20.36 15.06
CA ALA A 18 -1.96 20.41 14.43
C ALA A 18 -1.87 20.49 12.90
N GLN A 19 -0.91 21.23 12.35
CA GLN A 19 -0.67 21.28 10.90
C GLN A 19 -0.11 19.96 10.36
N VAL A 20 0.77 19.28 11.09
CA VAL A 20 1.27 17.95 10.74
C VAL A 20 0.14 16.91 10.80
N ALA A 21 -0.73 17.00 11.80
CA ALA A 21 -1.91 16.14 11.90
C ALA A 21 -2.94 16.42 10.80
N ALA A 22 -3.13 17.69 10.42
CA ALA A 22 -4.03 18.11 9.35
C ALA A 22 -3.46 17.87 7.94
N ALA A 23 -2.15 17.68 7.80
CA ALA A 23 -1.49 17.34 6.54
C ALA A 23 -1.56 15.85 6.20
N MET A 24 -2.19 15.02 7.03
CA MET A 24 -2.65 13.70 6.60
C MET A 24 -3.76 13.90 5.57
N VAL A 25 -3.36 13.96 4.30
CA VAL A 25 -4.27 14.04 3.15
C VAL A 25 -5.27 12.91 3.30
N GLU A 26 -6.52 13.29 3.56
CA GLU A 26 -7.60 12.33 3.70
C GLU A 26 -7.76 11.58 2.37
N LEU A 27 -7.77 10.24 2.44
CA LEU A 27 -7.79 9.39 1.25
C LEU A 27 -9.04 9.69 0.41
N ASP A 28 -8.84 10.08 -0.85
CA ASP A 28 -9.94 10.15 -1.81
C ASP A 28 -10.33 8.72 -2.21
N ARG A 29 -11.37 8.24 -1.53
CA ARG A 29 -11.85 6.86 -1.60
C ARG A 29 -12.27 6.43 -3.00
N GLN A 30 -12.75 7.34 -3.84
CA GLN A 30 -13.17 6.96 -5.19
C GLN A 30 -11.98 6.85 -6.14
N LYS A 31 -10.97 7.71 -5.99
CA LYS A 31 -9.82 7.76 -6.89
C LYS A 31 -8.85 6.58 -6.72
N ILE A 32 -8.77 6.00 -5.53
CA ILE A 32 -7.91 4.83 -5.28
C ILE A 32 -8.44 3.53 -5.92
N GLY A 33 -9.70 3.51 -6.35
CA GLY A 33 -10.34 2.34 -6.97
C GLY A 33 -9.70 1.91 -8.30
N GLY A 34 -9.89 0.65 -8.68
CA GLY A 34 -9.41 0.09 -9.95
C GLY A 34 -8.15 -0.77 -9.81
N PHE A 35 -7.50 -1.03 -10.95
CA PHE A 35 -6.36 -1.94 -11.04
C PHE A 35 -5.05 -1.31 -10.60
N TRP A 36 -4.22 -2.08 -9.88
CA TRP A 36 -2.91 -1.71 -9.37
C TRP A 36 -1.95 -2.89 -9.51
N ARG A 37 -0.73 -2.67 -10.00
CA ARG A 37 0.29 -3.72 -10.19
C ARG A 37 1.36 -3.63 -9.12
N GLU A 38 1.68 -4.75 -8.47
CA GLU A 38 2.76 -4.76 -7.46
C GLU A 38 4.12 -4.67 -8.16
N VAL A 39 4.92 -3.66 -7.83
CA VAL A 39 6.26 -3.44 -8.40
C VAL A 39 7.36 -3.46 -7.33
N GLY A 40 7.03 -3.23 -6.06
CA GLY A 40 8.01 -3.27 -4.97
C GLY A 40 7.43 -3.86 -3.69
N VAL A 41 8.26 -4.55 -2.92
CA VAL A 41 7.93 -5.07 -1.60
C VAL A 41 9.11 -4.83 -0.67
N ALA A 42 8.86 -4.36 0.55
CA ALA A 42 9.87 -4.21 1.59
C ALA A 42 9.34 -4.70 2.94
N SER A 43 10.20 -5.35 3.73
CA SER A 43 9.88 -5.77 5.10
C SER A 43 11.16 -6.06 5.88
N TYR A 44 11.13 -5.84 7.19
CA TYR A 44 12.19 -6.31 8.11
C TYR A 44 12.16 -7.84 8.30
N GLN A 45 11.09 -8.50 7.87
CA GLN A 45 10.85 -9.92 8.12
C GLN A 45 10.99 -10.70 6.81
N SER A 46 12.07 -11.49 6.69
CA SER A 46 12.43 -12.23 5.47
C SER A 46 11.36 -13.21 4.99
N LEU A 47 10.55 -13.77 5.90
CA LEU A 47 9.44 -14.69 5.61
C LEU A 47 8.49 -14.15 4.54
N VAL A 48 8.24 -12.85 4.52
CA VAL A 48 7.34 -12.20 3.57
C VAL A 48 7.93 -12.20 2.15
N LEU A 49 9.25 -12.08 2.04
CA LEU A 49 9.96 -12.10 0.76
C LEU A 49 10.11 -13.52 0.20
N MET A 50 9.87 -14.54 1.02
CA MET A 50 9.89 -15.96 0.66
C MET A 50 8.49 -16.54 0.49
N ALA A 51 7.44 -15.71 0.44
CA ALA A 51 6.08 -16.18 0.28
C ALA A 51 5.93 -16.97 -1.04
N PRO A 52 5.32 -18.17 -1.01
CA PRO A 52 5.24 -19.05 -2.19
C PRO A 52 4.36 -18.48 -3.30
N LYS A 53 3.42 -17.59 -2.95
CA LYS A 53 2.55 -16.88 -3.89
C LYS A 53 2.94 -15.41 -3.92
N ARG A 54 3.39 -14.93 -5.07
CA ARG A 54 3.73 -13.51 -5.28
C ARG A 54 2.53 -12.77 -5.83
N VAL A 55 2.22 -11.61 -5.26
CA VAL A 55 1.16 -10.75 -5.79
C VAL A 55 1.62 -10.17 -7.12
N GLU A 56 0.80 -10.29 -8.15
CA GLU A 56 1.02 -9.59 -9.42
C GLU A 56 0.24 -8.29 -9.50
N GLY A 57 -0.97 -8.26 -8.95
CA GLY A 57 -1.80 -7.07 -8.94
C GLY A 57 -3.01 -7.18 -8.03
N LEU A 58 -3.64 -6.02 -7.82
CA LEU A 58 -4.83 -5.82 -7.01
C LEU A 58 -5.88 -5.09 -7.85
N PHE A 59 -7.15 -5.40 -7.65
CA PHE A 59 -8.26 -4.57 -8.08
C PHE A 59 -9.02 -4.12 -6.84
N LEU A 60 -9.06 -2.81 -6.62
CA LEU A 60 -9.68 -2.20 -5.46
C LEU A 60 -11.07 -1.69 -5.83
N THR A 61 -12.07 -2.03 -5.04
CA THR A 61 -13.44 -1.53 -5.21
C THR A 61 -13.96 -1.05 -3.86
N LEU A 62 -14.28 0.23 -3.77
CA LEU A 62 -14.84 0.83 -2.56
C LEU A 62 -16.35 0.94 -2.66
N ASN A 63 -17.05 0.57 -1.57
CA ASN A 63 -18.49 0.71 -1.42
C ASN A 63 -18.82 1.09 0.02
N GLY A 64 -19.15 2.38 0.24
CA GLY A 64 -19.29 2.94 1.58
C GLY A 64 -17.99 2.79 2.38
N SER A 65 -18.10 2.19 3.58
CA SER A 65 -16.94 1.87 4.43
C SER A 65 -16.16 0.63 3.98
N ASN A 66 -16.66 -0.13 3.00
CA ASN A 66 -16.09 -1.42 2.63
C ASN A 66 -15.09 -1.29 1.49
N LEU A 67 -14.00 -2.03 1.59
CA LEU A 67 -13.02 -2.21 0.53
C LEU A 67 -13.02 -3.68 0.10
N THR A 68 -13.41 -3.92 -1.14
CA THR A 68 -13.19 -5.20 -1.81
C THR A 68 -11.83 -5.17 -2.50
N VAL A 69 -11.03 -6.19 -2.24
CA VAL A 69 -9.73 -6.41 -2.87
C VAL A 69 -9.82 -7.73 -3.64
N LYS A 70 -9.73 -7.66 -4.97
CA LYS A 70 -9.36 -8.83 -5.79
C LYS A 70 -7.84 -8.87 -5.88
N VAL A 71 -7.20 -9.97 -5.53
CA VAL A 71 -5.75 -10.15 -5.58
C VAL A 71 -5.42 -11.21 -6.63
N ALA A 72 -4.53 -10.89 -7.56
CA ALA A 72 -3.96 -11.85 -8.48
C ALA A 72 -2.59 -12.31 -7.97
N TYR A 73 -2.41 -13.62 -7.85
CA TYR A 73 -1.14 -14.24 -7.48
C TYR A 73 -0.56 -15.03 -8.64
N ASN A 74 0.77 -14.96 -8.77
CA ASN A 74 1.53 -15.91 -9.58
C ASN A 74 1.79 -17.17 -8.75
N SER A 75 1.30 -18.30 -9.25
CA SER A 75 1.45 -19.63 -8.65
C SER A 75 2.03 -20.57 -9.71
N SER A 76 3.37 -20.61 -9.80
CA SER A 76 4.08 -21.53 -10.70
C SER A 76 3.62 -21.51 -12.16
N GLY A 77 3.29 -20.33 -12.70
CA GLY A 77 2.84 -20.15 -14.08
C GLY A 77 1.32 -20.18 -14.29
N SER A 78 0.53 -20.39 -13.23
CA SER A 78 -0.91 -20.11 -13.21
C SER A 78 -1.20 -18.79 -12.47
N CYS A 79 -2.31 -18.16 -12.82
CA CYS A 79 -2.81 -16.98 -12.12
C CYS A 79 -3.97 -17.40 -11.21
N GLU A 80 -3.80 -17.23 -9.91
CA GLU A 80 -4.87 -17.47 -8.94
C GLU A 80 -5.47 -16.13 -8.51
N ILE A 81 -6.80 -16.03 -8.48
CA ILE A 81 -7.51 -14.82 -8.05
C ILE A 81 -8.22 -15.10 -6.74
N GLU A 82 -7.97 -14.27 -5.74
CA GLU A 82 -8.68 -14.27 -4.46
C GLU A 82 -9.48 -12.98 -4.31
N LYS A 83 -10.69 -13.06 -3.75
CA LYS A 83 -11.48 -11.87 -3.40
C LYS A 83 -11.66 -11.82 -1.90
N ILE A 84 -11.29 -10.69 -1.31
CA ILE A 84 -11.42 -10.42 0.12
C ILE A 84 -12.12 -9.08 0.32
N VAL A 85 -12.97 -9.02 1.32
CA VAL A 85 -13.70 -7.79 1.69
C VAL A 85 -13.30 -7.40 3.10
N GLY A 86 -12.96 -6.13 3.26
CA GLY A 86 -12.65 -5.51 4.53
C GLY A 86 -13.47 -4.26 4.74
N SER A 87 -13.36 -3.69 5.92
CA SER A 87 -14.03 -2.47 6.33
C SER A 87 -13.03 -1.47 6.87
N GLU A 88 -13.26 -0.20 6.61
CA GLU A 88 -12.46 0.88 7.20
C GLU A 88 -12.59 0.88 8.72
N ILE A 89 -11.49 1.21 9.39
CA ILE A 89 -11.36 1.25 10.86
C ILE A 89 -10.56 2.48 11.26
N ASP A 90 -10.70 2.92 12.50
CA ASP A 90 -9.92 3.96 13.22
C ASP A 90 -9.69 5.31 12.50
N THR A 91 -9.00 5.27 11.37
CA THR A 91 -8.48 6.37 10.56
C THR A 91 -8.77 6.13 9.07
N THR A 92 -9.12 7.19 8.34
CA THR A 92 -9.38 7.12 6.90
C THR A 92 -8.22 6.45 6.15
N GLY A 93 -8.54 5.50 5.26
CA GLY A 93 -7.54 4.78 4.47
C GLY A 93 -6.91 3.55 5.15
N LYS A 94 -7.35 3.21 6.37
CA LYS A 94 -6.98 1.98 7.07
C LYS A 94 -8.17 1.01 7.08
N PHE A 95 -7.96 -0.21 6.61
CA PHE A 95 -8.99 -1.23 6.42
C PHE A 95 -8.62 -2.52 7.13
N ALA A 96 -9.56 -3.09 7.89
CA ALA A 96 -9.43 -4.40 8.51
C ALA A 96 -10.10 -5.48 7.66
N PHE A 97 -9.48 -6.65 7.62
CA PHE A 97 -9.92 -7.82 6.86
C PHE A 97 -9.95 -9.07 7.77
N PRO A 98 -10.72 -10.10 7.39
CA PRO A 98 -10.72 -11.38 8.10
C PRO A 98 -9.30 -11.94 8.32
N GLY A 99 -9.12 -12.62 9.46
CA GLY A 99 -7.83 -13.23 9.82
C GLY A 99 -6.80 -12.23 10.36
N HIS A 100 -7.24 -11.15 11.02
CA HIS A 100 -6.38 -10.11 11.62
C HIS A 100 -5.40 -9.50 10.61
N ARG A 101 -5.93 -9.20 9.42
CA ARG A 101 -5.18 -8.54 8.35
C ARG A 101 -5.62 -7.09 8.28
N GLU A 102 -4.69 -6.19 8.02
CA GLU A 102 -4.98 -4.78 7.81
C GLU A 102 -4.25 -4.28 6.58
N ILE A 103 -4.87 -3.36 5.85
CA ILE A 103 -4.24 -2.58 4.78
C ILE A 103 -4.37 -1.11 5.16
N HIS A 104 -3.25 -0.39 5.14
CA HIS A 104 -3.23 1.06 5.31
C HIS A 104 -2.59 1.69 4.06
N VAL A 105 -3.32 2.60 3.41
CA VAL A 105 -2.77 3.43 2.34
C VAL A 105 -1.90 4.50 2.97
N LEU A 106 -0.58 4.45 2.74
CA LEU A 106 0.37 5.39 3.33
C LEU A 106 0.60 6.61 2.45
N ASP A 107 0.63 6.41 1.13
CA ASP A 107 0.89 7.48 0.16
C ASP A 107 0.36 7.06 -1.22
N THR A 108 -0.16 8.01 -1.99
CA THR A 108 -0.66 7.78 -3.35
C THR A 108 -0.95 9.12 -4.03
N ASP A 109 -0.68 9.18 -5.33
CA ASP A 109 -1.15 10.27 -6.21
C ASP A 109 -2.41 9.87 -7.01
N TYR A 110 -2.97 8.70 -6.72
CA TYR A 110 -4.13 8.06 -7.35
C TYR A 110 -3.95 7.62 -8.82
N GLU A 111 -3.11 8.32 -9.57
CA GLU A 111 -2.92 8.16 -11.02
C GLU A 111 -1.71 7.29 -11.37
N GLY A 112 -0.60 7.45 -10.65
CA GLY A 112 0.67 6.80 -10.95
C GLY A 112 0.98 5.65 -10.00
N TYR A 113 0.92 5.94 -8.70
CA TYR A 113 1.39 5.02 -7.67
C TYR A 113 0.53 4.96 -6.39
N ALA A 114 0.71 3.85 -5.68
CA ALA A 114 0.22 3.70 -4.30
C ALA A 114 1.24 2.92 -3.45
N ILE A 115 1.42 3.35 -2.21
CA ILE A 115 2.25 2.67 -1.21
C ILE A 115 1.34 2.21 -0.08
N LEU A 116 1.28 0.90 0.11
CA LEU A 116 0.42 0.26 1.10
C LEU A 116 1.26 -0.39 2.19
N ARG A 117 0.84 -0.25 3.45
CA ARG A 117 1.27 -1.13 4.54
C ARG A 117 0.26 -2.24 4.72
N VAL A 118 0.68 -3.48 4.52
CA VAL A 118 -0.08 -4.67 4.86
C VAL A 118 0.41 -5.19 6.19
N SER A 119 -0.49 -5.29 7.16
CA SER A 119 -0.23 -5.92 8.46
C SER A 119 -0.98 -7.23 8.56
N LEU A 120 -0.36 -8.25 9.13
CA LEU A 120 -1.04 -9.53 9.40
C LEU A 120 -0.51 -10.16 10.68
N MET A 121 -1.38 -10.86 11.41
CA MET A 121 -0.98 -11.71 12.52
C MET A 121 -0.61 -13.10 11.99
N TRP A 122 0.62 -13.54 12.23
CA TRP A 122 1.07 -14.89 11.89
C TRP A 122 1.78 -15.52 13.08
N ARG A 123 1.27 -16.68 13.54
CA ARG A 123 1.80 -17.42 14.71
C ARG A 123 2.00 -16.52 15.96
N GLY A 124 1.05 -15.62 16.22
CA GLY A 124 1.08 -14.70 17.36
C GLY A 124 2.06 -13.53 17.24
N ARG A 125 2.62 -13.29 16.05
CA ARG A 125 3.47 -12.13 15.77
C ARG A 125 2.85 -11.26 14.69
N ASN A 126 3.00 -9.94 14.86
CA ASN A 126 2.63 -8.98 13.83
C ASN A 126 3.70 -8.93 12.75
N PHE A 127 3.26 -9.10 11.51
CA PHE A 127 4.07 -8.91 10.33
C PHE A 127 3.64 -7.66 9.59
N HIS A 128 4.62 -6.87 9.14
CA HIS A 128 4.37 -5.65 8.41
C HIS A 128 5.13 -5.67 7.09
N VAL A 129 4.43 -5.30 6.03
CA VAL A 129 4.95 -5.32 4.67
C VAL A 129 4.58 -4.01 4.00
N LEU A 130 5.58 -3.32 3.49
CA LEU A 130 5.39 -2.18 2.62
C LEU A 130 5.33 -2.71 1.18
N LYS A 131 4.30 -2.33 0.44
CA LYS A 131 4.09 -2.72 -0.95
C LYS A 131 3.93 -1.47 -1.81
N TYR A 132 4.68 -1.42 -2.90
CA TYR A 132 4.64 -0.36 -3.90
C TYR A 132 3.90 -0.86 -5.14
N PHE A 133 2.89 -0.10 -5.55
CA PHE A 133 2.02 -0.40 -6.67
C PHE A 133 2.04 0.73 -7.70
N THR A 134 1.85 0.37 -8.97
CA THR A 134 1.69 1.33 -10.08
C THR A 134 0.46 1.02 -10.93
N ARG A 135 -0.07 2.03 -11.63
CA ARG A 135 -1.11 1.82 -12.66
C ARG A 135 -0.53 1.30 -13.98
N SER A 136 0.66 1.78 -14.37
CA SER A 136 1.36 1.42 -15.62
C SER A 136 2.77 0.87 -15.36
N LEU A 137 3.31 0.12 -16.34
CA LEU A 137 4.72 -0.30 -16.39
C LEU A 137 5.57 0.60 -17.30
N GLU A 138 4.92 1.42 -18.12
CA GLU A 138 5.60 2.23 -19.15
C GLU A 138 6.32 3.43 -18.54
N ASP A 139 5.81 3.94 -17.42
CA ASP A 139 6.48 4.94 -16.62
C ASP A 139 7.23 4.27 -15.48
N GLU A 140 8.57 4.37 -15.51
CA GLU A 140 9.33 4.40 -14.26
C GLU A 140 8.88 5.65 -13.51
N ASP A 141 7.78 5.55 -12.77
CA ASP A 141 7.27 6.65 -11.98
C ASP A 141 8.29 6.98 -10.88
N ARG A 142 9.21 7.90 -11.23
CA ARG A 142 10.40 8.21 -10.42
C ARG A 142 9.98 8.75 -9.06
N LEU A 143 8.83 9.43 -8.99
CA LEU A 143 8.32 9.99 -7.75
C LEU A 143 7.84 8.88 -6.80
N GLY A 144 6.95 8.01 -7.26
CA GLY A 144 6.43 6.90 -6.46
C GLY A 144 7.53 5.96 -5.98
N PHE A 145 8.49 5.64 -6.85
CA PHE A 145 9.65 4.84 -6.47
C PHE A 145 10.56 5.55 -5.46
N TRP A 146 10.80 6.87 -5.62
CA TRP A 146 11.59 7.65 -4.67
C TRP A 146 10.91 7.73 -3.30
N ARG A 147 9.60 7.95 -3.24
CA ARG A 147 8.81 7.92 -2.00
C ARG A 147 8.86 6.54 -1.33
N PHE A 148 8.72 5.48 -2.11
CA PHE A 148 8.87 4.12 -1.58
C PHE A 148 10.26 3.89 -0.99
N ARG A 149 11.31 4.35 -1.68
CA ARG A 149 12.69 4.30 -1.20
C ARG A 149 12.91 5.10 0.08
N GLU A 150 12.31 6.26 0.20
CA GLU A 150 12.34 7.10 1.40
C GLU A 150 11.66 6.38 2.58
N LEU A 151 10.43 5.88 2.38
CA LEU A 151 9.68 5.13 3.40
C LEU A 151 10.33 3.80 3.81
N THR A 152 11.21 3.26 2.98
CA THR A 152 11.89 1.97 3.20
C THR A 152 13.38 2.13 3.45
N ALA A 153 13.90 3.35 3.62
CA ALA A 153 15.33 3.62 3.77
C ALA A 153 15.95 2.83 4.93
N ASP A 154 15.22 2.71 6.03
CA ASP A 154 15.65 1.96 7.22
C ASP A 154 15.32 0.45 7.11
N THR A 155 14.56 0.04 6.10
CA THR A 155 14.12 -1.35 5.89
C THR A 155 15.16 -2.11 5.08
N GLY A 156 15.90 -3.01 5.75
CA GLY A 156 17.07 -3.69 5.15
C GLY A 156 16.81 -4.67 4.00
N LEU A 157 15.55 -4.93 3.60
CA LEU A 157 15.22 -5.87 2.52
C LEU A 157 14.07 -5.35 1.65
N TYR A 158 14.31 -5.23 0.34
CA TYR A 158 13.26 -4.99 -0.64
C TYR A 158 13.47 -5.79 -1.93
N LEU A 159 12.36 -6.20 -2.54
CA LEU A 159 12.30 -6.77 -3.90
C LEU A 159 11.56 -5.76 -4.78
N ALA A 160 12.26 -5.18 -5.76
CA ALA A 160 11.64 -4.40 -6.83
C ALA A 160 11.67 -5.23 -8.12
N ALA A 161 10.56 -5.28 -8.86
CA ALA A 161 10.53 -5.92 -10.16
C ALA A 161 11.41 -5.16 -11.15
N ARG A 162 12.11 -5.88 -12.02
CA ARG A 162 12.91 -5.26 -13.08
C ARG A 162 11.98 -4.83 -14.23
N PRO A 163 12.20 -3.65 -14.85
CA PRO A 163 11.52 -3.28 -16.08
C PRO A 163 11.67 -4.39 -17.13
N GLY A 164 10.57 -4.78 -17.77
CA GLY A 164 10.57 -5.81 -18.83
C GLY A 164 10.46 -7.27 -18.37
N GLU A 165 10.37 -7.57 -17.05
CA GLU A 165 10.07 -8.94 -16.61
C GLU A 165 8.64 -9.36 -17.02
N PRO A 166 8.49 -10.47 -17.77
CA PRO A 166 7.17 -10.91 -18.20
C PRO A 166 6.30 -11.35 -17.02
N ARG A 167 5.10 -10.77 -16.89
CA ARG A 167 4.14 -11.05 -15.81
C ARG A 167 3.02 -11.95 -16.29
N VAL A 168 2.52 -12.84 -15.44
CA VAL A 168 1.54 -13.87 -15.82
C VAL A 168 0.18 -13.24 -16.16
N LEU A 169 -0.28 -12.23 -15.41
CA LEU A 169 -1.53 -11.53 -15.69
C LEU A 169 -1.53 -10.87 -17.08
N GLY A 170 -0.40 -10.28 -17.45
CA GLY A 170 -0.20 -9.70 -18.78
C GLY A 170 -0.08 -10.75 -19.87
N ARG A 171 0.67 -11.84 -19.63
CA ARG A 171 0.83 -12.95 -20.58
C ARG A 171 -0.48 -13.68 -20.89
N LEU A 172 -1.34 -13.83 -19.89
CA LEU A 172 -2.61 -14.54 -20.03
C LEU A 172 -3.75 -13.64 -20.55
N GLY A 173 -3.50 -12.34 -20.79
CA GLY A 173 -4.54 -11.41 -21.21
C GLY A 173 -5.66 -11.24 -20.17
N LEU A 174 -5.37 -11.51 -18.89
CA LEU A 174 -6.37 -11.51 -17.82
C LEU A 174 -6.54 -10.15 -17.15
N SER A 175 -5.69 -9.15 -17.45
CA SER A 175 -5.84 -7.80 -16.90
C SER A 175 -7.24 -7.18 -17.10
N PRO A 176 -7.89 -7.29 -18.29
CA PRO A 176 -9.24 -6.76 -18.48
C PRO A 176 -10.29 -7.55 -17.68
N HIS A 177 -10.21 -8.89 -17.70
CA HIS A 177 -11.15 -9.77 -16.99
C HIS A 177 -10.99 -9.75 -15.46
N PHE A 178 -9.87 -9.24 -14.96
CA PHE A 178 -9.63 -9.04 -13.54
C PHE A 178 -10.37 -7.80 -12.99
N ALA A 179 -10.74 -6.86 -13.86
CA ALA A 179 -11.51 -5.68 -13.51
C ALA A 179 -13.01 -5.97 -13.31
N ASP A 180 -13.56 -6.95 -14.06
CA ASP A 180 -14.97 -7.36 -14.03
C ASP A 180 -15.32 -8.20 -12.78
#